data_AF-A0A2J6HGT2-F1
#
_entry.id   AF-A0A2J6HGT2-F1
#
_cell.length_a   1.000
_cell.length_b   1.000
_cell.length_c   1.000
_cell.angle_alpha   90.00
_cell.angle_beta   90.00
_cell.angle_gamma   90.00
#
_symmetry.space_group_name_H-M   'P 1'
#
loop_
_entity.id
_entity.type
_entity.pdbx_description
1 polymer ?
#
loop_
_entity_poly.entity_id
_entity_poly.type
_entity_poly.pdbx_seq_one_letter_code
_entity_poly.pdbx_strand_id
1 'polypeptide(L)'
;MKNCILIILFISILFPLYSFAQTDKEQLEPAYIMEEEYQLEFSDEQMIPFISTSNEEEGNFISLLFEAIENNKLTANSTDDENAEISWNEIAQMISPELSEEDDDWGWGPAEKDSVVVNKVRFRYLAFYNEDNLAFHMRLVAVTVIAEKWSEDLLKGYYSLFIVQNTNNQLQEFLTQNTSSHPDYTSRSYWDIVHGINLTDVPVKMTFTSFSFAEKMTGIEFLNAADQDSRIEFPSSVSKAKLRIKVLPTKPNDTEFMDEGVFHNDEDAIMMTGISESFSIFSKNPNLPLIYPGNSRCFSSLADVILMSTMDETIDTYKYDTLKIFDEKISSKYLFQGVDTIKNRFDLFGNMLPDTAIYFIQDISAFMVMELVFEDDAAIPIAIAPGIQTYNALGEISGYGYFKCWTPLNEALQKLLAEYEIFMPNKPPMSFLEYFKQTIYQGEIIHSRPIDNNEWQKMLKVLE
;
A
#
# COMPACT_ATOMS: atom_id res chain seq x y z
N MET A 1 -7.47 -59.99 21.52
CA MET A 1 -6.66 -59.18 22.46
C MET A 1 -5.49 -58.46 21.78
N LYS A 2 -4.63 -59.13 21.00
CA LYS A 2 -3.50 -58.47 20.30
C LYS A 2 -3.92 -57.33 19.35
N ASN A 3 -5.04 -57.47 18.64
CA ASN A 3 -5.50 -56.44 17.68
C ASN A 3 -6.06 -55.18 18.37
N CYS A 4 -6.62 -55.29 19.59
CA CYS A 4 -7.13 -54.12 20.31
C CYS A 4 -6.00 -53.27 20.89
N ILE A 5 -4.88 -53.89 21.28
CA ILE A 5 -3.69 -53.18 21.79
C ILE A 5 -3.02 -52.39 20.65
N LEU A 6 -3.01 -52.94 19.43
CA LEU A 6 -2.44 -52.24 18.26
C LEU A 6 -3.26 -51.01 17.88
N ILE A 7 -4.60 -51.10 17.91
CA ILE A 7 -5.50 -49.97 17.60
C ILE A 7 -5.38 -48.87 18.65
N ILE A 8 -5.29 -49.22 19.95
CA ILE A 8 -5.11 -48.24 21.02
C ILE A 8 -3.75 -47.54 20.88
N LEU A 9 -2.66 -48.28 20.58
CA LEU A 9 -1.35 -47.68 20.31
C LEU A 9 -1.36 -46.77 19.08
N PHE A 10 -2.06 -47.15 18.01
CA PHE A 10 -2.17 -46.35 16.79
C PHE A 10 -2.94 -45.04 17.04
N ILE A 11 -4.04 -45.10 17.80
CA ILE A 11 -4.83 -43.91 18.19
C ILE A 11 -4.04 -43.03 19.16
N SER A 12 -3.28 -43.62 20.09
CA SER A 12 -2.48 -42.88 21.08
C SER A 12 -1.28 -42.14 20.47
N ILE A 13 -0.83 -42.55 19.28
CA ILE A 13 0.25 -41.90 18.52
C ILE A 13 -0.34 -40.87 17.53
N LEU A 14 -1.47 -41.20 16.89
CA LEU A 14 -2.16 -40.28 15.99
C LEU A 14 -2.79 -39.09 16.71
N PHE A 15 -3.34 -39.25 17.93
CA PHE A 15 -3.95 -38.13 18.66
C PHE A 15 -2.95 -37.01 18.98
N PRO A 16 -1.76 -37.27 19.56
CA PRO A 16 -0.76 -36.23 19.73
C PRO A 16 -0.22 -35.73 18.39
N LEU A 17 -0.03 -36.57 17.35
CA LEU A 17 0.38 -36.08 16.03
C LEU A 17 -0.68 -35.17 15.37
N TYR A 18 -1.97 -35.42 15.60
CA TYR A 18 -3.06 -34.56 15.15
C TYR A 18 -3.19 -33.30 16.02
N SER A 19 -2.87 -33.38 17.31
CA SER A 19 -2.78 -32.23 18.22
C SER A 19 -1.51 -31.38 17.99
N PHE A 20 -0.43 -31.96 17.48
CA PHE A 20 0.79 -31.27 17.03
C PHE A 20 0.67 -30.79 15.56
N ALA A 21 -0.25 -31.34 14.76
CA ALA A 21 -0.62 -30.78 13.46
C ALA A 21 -1.67 -29.66 13.58
N GLN A 22 -2.29 -29.49 14.75
CA GLN A 22 -3.16 -28.36 15.09
C GLN A 22 -2.44 -27.20 15.78
N THR A 23 -1.14 -27.32 16.05
CA THR A 23 -0.30 -26.18 16.42
C THR A 23 0.27 -25.57 15.15
N ASP A 24 -0.52 -24.70 14.53
CA ASP A 24 -0.07 -23.58 13.64
C ASP A 24 -1.25 -22.64 13.30
N LYS A 25 -2.29 -22.58 14.15
CA LYS A 25 -2.97 -21.31 14.41
C LYS A 25 -2.27 -20.65 15.60
N GLU A 26 -0.94 -20.49 15.54
CA GLU A 26 -0.40 -19.33 16.23
C GLU A 26 -1.03 -18.14 15.52
N GLN A 27 -1.96 -17.45 16.19
CA GLN A 27 -2.34 -16.09 15.82
C GLN A 27 -1.06 -15.27 15.90
N LEU A 28 -0.28 -15.31 14.83
CA LEU A 28 0.81 -14.39 14.59
C LEU A 28 0.12 -13.09 14.23
N GLU A 29 0.06 -12.17 15.19
CA GLU A 29 -0.32 -10.79 14.95
C GLU A 29 0.98 -10.05 14.62
N PRO A 30 1.41 -10.00 13.34
CA PRO A 30 2.55 -9.18 13.00
C PRO A 30 2.23 -7.72 13.35
N ALA A 31 3.25 -6.96 13.69
CA ALA A 31 3.10 -5.51 13.83
C ALA A 31 2.75 -4.87 12.47
N TYR A 32 3.30 -5.43 11.38
CA TYR A 32 3.00 -5.04 10.00
C TYR A 32 3.43 -6.07 8.97
N ILE A 33 2.97 -5.86 7.74
CA ILE A 33 3.22 -6.73 6.60
C ILE A 33 3.75 -5.88 5.44
N MET A 34 4.83 -6.35 4.79
CA MET A 34 5.36 -5.75 3.57
C MET A 34 5.28 -6.75 2.41
N GLU A 35 4.89 -6.27 1.24
CA GLU A 35 5.18 -6.92 -0.04
C GLU A 35 6.63 -6.60 -0.41
N GLU A 36 7.44 -7.65 -0.49
CA GLU A 36 8.84 -7.59 -0.92
C GLU A 36 8.97 -8.19 -2.31
N GLU A 37 9.37 -7.37 -3.28
CA GLU A 37 9.59 -7.76 -4.66
C GLU A 37 11.09 -7.93 -4.92
N TYR A 38 11.49 -9.16 -5.26
CA TYR A 38 12.85 -9.50 -5.66
C TYR A 38 12.86 -9.80 -7.14
N GLN A 39 13.65 -9.03 -7.89
CA GLN A 39 13.79 -9.22 -9.34
C GLN A 39 15.13 -9.89 -9.64
N LEU A 40 15.09 -10.99 -10.38
CA LEU A 40 16.27 -11.74 -10.79
C LEU A 40 16.33 -11.82 -12.31
N GLU A 41 17.51 -11.61 -12.87
CA GLU A 41 17.83 -11.77 -14.27
C GLU A 41 18.32 -13.19 -14.55
N PHE A 42 18.12 -13.71 -15.77
CA PHE A 42 18.60 -15.05 -16.14
C PHE A 42 20.13 -15.16 -16.17
N SER A 43 20.83 -14.03 -16.18
CA SER A 43 22.28 -13.95 -15.98
C SER A 43 22.72 -14.13 -14.53
N ASP A 44 21.80 -14.01 -13.57
CA ASP A 44 22.12 -14.11 -12.15
C ASP A 44 22.39 -15.57 -11.76
N GLU A 45 23.40 -15.78 -10.90
CA GLU A 45 23.77 -17.13 -10.45
C GLU A 45 22.59 -17.83 -9.73
N GLN A 46 21.75 -17.05 -9.04
CA GLN A 46 20.54 -17.52 -8.36
C GLN A 46 19.48 -18.07 -9.34
N MET A 47 19.52 -17.68 -10.62
CA MET A 47 18.57 -18.12 -11.64
C MET A 47 18.99 -19.37 -12.40
N ILE A 48 20.24 -19.81 -12.26
CA ILE A 48 20.77 -21.04 -12.85
C ILE A 48 19.84 -22.26 -12.67
N PRO A 49 19.23 -22.51 -11.49
CA PRO A 49 18.35 -23.66 -11.29
C PRO A 49 17.03 -23.59 -12.08
N PHE A 50 16.64 -22.42 -12.55
CA PHE A 50 15.39 -22.16 -13.25
C PHE A 50 15.53 -22.24 -14.78
N ILE A 51 16.76 -22.29 -15.27
CA ILE A 51 17.09 -22.29 -16.69
C ILE A 51 17.50 -23.70 -17.11
N SER A 52 16.98 -24.16 -18.24
CA SER A 52 17.42 -25.44 -18.83
C SER A 52 18.81 -25.28 -19.46
N THR A 53 19.67 -26.28 -19.26
CA THR A 53 21.00 -26.34 -19.90
C THR A 53 21.01 -27.18 -21.18
N SER A 54 19.89 -27.85 -21.51
CA SER A 54 19.70 -28.53 -22.80
C SER A 54 19.20 -27.58 -23.87
N ASN A 55 19.58 -27.83 -25.14
CA ASN A 55 19.00 -27.15 -26.31
C ASN A 55 17.50 -27.45 -26.51
N GLU A 56 16.95 -28.40 -25.75
CA GLU A 56 15.52 -28.69 -25.67
C GLU A 56 14.99 -27.90 -24.47
N GLU A 57 14.04 -26.99 -24.71
CA GLU A 57 13.40 -26.13 -23.68
C GLU A 57 12.62 -26.92 -22.62
N GLU A 58 12.56 -28.25 -22.74
CA GLU A 58 11.90 -29.15 -21.80
C GLU A 58 12.43 -28.95 -20.38
N GLY A 59 11.51 -28.63 -19.47
CA GLY A 59 11.79 -28.49 -18.04
C GLY A 59 12.34 -27.13 -17.60
N ASN A 60 12.47 -26.14 -18.49
CA ASN A 60 12.71 -24.74 -18.07
C ASN A 60 11.52 -24.22 -17.26
N PHE A 61 11.80 -23.49 -16.17
CA PHE A 61 10.79 -22.90 -15.30
C PHE A 61 9.72 -22.09 -16.04
N ILE A 62 10.12 -21.26 -17.02
CA ILE A 62 9.20 -20.43 -17.81
C ILE A 62 8.33 -21.27 -18.72
N SER A 63 8.91 -22.25 -19.41
CA SER A 63 8.17 -23.15 -20.29
C SER A 63 7.11 -23.93 -19.51
N LEU A 64 7.43 -24.36 -18.29
CA LEU A 64 6.47 -25.02 -17.39
C LEU A 64 5.35 -24.08 -16.94
N LEU A 65 5.64 -22.81 -16.65
CA LEU A 65 4.61 -21.82 -16.34
C LEU A 65 3.66 -21.61 -17.53
N PHE A 66 4.21 -21.45 -18.75
CA PHE A 66 3.41 -21.31 -19.96
C PHE A 66 2.54 -22.54 -20.21
N GLU A 67 3.10 -23.75 -20.14
CA GLU A 67 2.34 -24.99 -20.29
C GLU A 67 1.23 -25.10 -19.24
N ALA A 68 1.50 -24.70 -18.00
CA ALA A 68 0.50 -24.73 -16.94
C ALA A 68 -0.66 -23.74 -17.19
N ILE A 69 -0.37 -22.55 -17.71
CA ILE A 69 -1.39 -21.54 -18.05
C ILE A 69 -2.19 -21.99 -19.27
N GLU A 70 -1.52 -22.45 -20.34
CA GLU A 70 -2.17 -22.98 -21.55
C GLU A 70 -3.14 -24.13 -21.21
N ASN A 71 -2.75 -25.00 -20.26
CA ASN A 71 -3.57 -26.12 -19.82
C ASN A 71 -4.53 -25.78 -18.65
N ASN A 72 -4.71 -24.50 -18.31
CA ASN A 72 -5.59 -24.02 -17.22
C ASN A 72 -5.29 -24.64 -15.84
N LYS A 73 -4.03 -25.02 -15.58
CA LYS A 73 -3.55 -25.47 -14.26
C LYS A 73 -3.19 -24.29 -13.37
N LEU A 74 -2.83 -23.15 -13.96
CA LEU A 74 -2.57 -21.88 -13.29
C LEU A 74 -3.34 -20.78 -14.00
N THR A 75 -3.82 -19.80 -13.23
CA THR A 75 -4.41 -18.57 -13.73
C THR A 75 -3.33 -17.51 -13.88
N ALA A 76 -3.31 -16.83 -15.02
CA ALA A 76 -2.48 -15.66 -15.27
C ALA A 76 -3.33 -14.39 -15.19
N ASN A 77 -2.78 -13.34 -14.59
CA ASN A 77 -3.43 -12.04 -14.50
C ASN A 77 -2.61 -10.96 -15.20
N SER A 78 -3.29 -9.91 -15.63
CA SER A 78 -2.68 -8.70 -16.16
C SER A 78 -1.81 -8.04 -15.09
N THR A 79 -0.74 -7.36 -15.52
CA THR A 79 0.09 -6.56 -14.61
C THR A 79 -0.45 -5.16 -14.36
N ASP A 80 -1.36 -4.68 -15.21
CA ASP A 80 -2.01 -3.37 -15.07
C ASP A 80 -3.23 -3.45 -14.13
N ASP A 81 -3.96 -4.57 -14.18
CA ASP A 81 -5.00 -4.93 -13.21
C ASP A 81 -4.80 -6.39 -12.81
N GLU A 82 -4.17 -6.60 -11.66
CA GLU A 82 -3.85 -7.95 -11.20
C GLU A 82 -5.06 -8.77 -10.75
N ASN A 83 -6.27 -8.21 -10.76
CA ASN A 83 -7.50 -8.99 -10.62
C ASN A 83 -8.11 -9.38 -11.98
N ALA A 84 -7.64 -8.79 -13.08
CA ALA A 84 -8.08 -9.15 -14.42
C ALA A 84 -7.28 -10.39 -14.90
N GLU A 85 -7.97 -11.52 -15.02
CA GLU A 85 -7.43 -12.72 -15.66
C GLU A 85 -7.18 -12.46 -17.15
N ILE A 86 -6.04 -12.93 -17.65
CA ILE A 86 -5.69 -12.88 -19.07
C ILE A 86 -5.60 -14.30 -19.62
N SER A 87 -6.07 -14.48 -20.85
CA SER A 87 -6.08 -15.77 -21.52
C SER A 87 -4.71 -16.14 -22.08
N TRP A 88 -4.49 -17.45 -22.32
CA TRP A 88 -3.31 -17.92 -23.05
C TRP A 88 -3.17 -17.26 -24.43
N ASN A 89 -4.27 -17.02 -25.14
CA ASN A 89 -4.22 -16.37 -26.46
C ASN A 89 -3.65 -14.95 -26.37
N GLU A 90 -4.02 -14.18 -25.35
CA GLU A 90 -3.47 -12.85 -25.10
C GLU A 90 -1.97 -12.93 -24.77
N ILE A 91 -1.56 -13.87 -23.92
CA ILE A 91 -0.15 -14.09 -23.58
C ILE A 91 0.65 -14.51 -24.84
N ALA A 92 0.11 -15.42 -25.65
CA ALA A 92 0.74 -15.88 -26.88
C ALA A 92 0.90 -14.74 -27.89
N GLN A 93 -0.09 -13.84 -27.99
CA GLN A 93 0.01 -12.62 -28.80
C GLN A 93 1.07 -11.65 -28.25
N MET A 94 1.20 -11.51 -26.93
CA MET A 94 2.23 -10.68 -26.31
C MET A 94 3.65 -11.19 -26.55
N ILE A 95 3.84 -12.50 -26.71
CA ILE A 95 5.14 -13.14 -26.94
C ILE A 95 5.44 -13.25 -28.44
N SER A 96 4.41 -13.51 -29.24
CA SER A 96 4.50 -13.71 -30.69
C SER A 96 3.33 -13.00 -31.37
N PRO A 97 3.46 -11.69 -31.68
CA PRO A 97 2.41 -10.88 -32.31
C PRO A 97 1.93 -11.41 -33.67
N GLU A 98 2.64 -12.38 -34.28
CA GLU A 98 2.27 -13.03 -35.54
C GLU A 98 0.93 -13.81 -35.50
N LEU A 99 0.26 -13.94 -34.35
CA LEU A 99 -1.01 -14.69 -34.18
C LEU A 99 -2.30 -13.84 -34.27
N SER A 100 -2.24 -12.53 -34.49
CA SER A 100 -3.45 -11.71 -34.74
C SER A 100 -3.75 -11.62 -36.23
N GLU A 101 -4.65 -12.47 -36.74
CA GLU A 101 -5.22 -12.34 -38.10
C GLU A 101 -6.29 -11.23 -38.22
N GLU A 102 -6.54 -10.44 -37.17
CA GLU A 102 -7.50 -9.35 -37.22
C GLU A 102 -6.79 -7.99 -37.35
N ASP A 103 -6.87 -7.42 -38.55
CA ASP A 103 -6.64 -6.01 -38.86
C ASP A 103 -7.58 -5.14 -38.02
N ASP A 104 -7.23 -4.86 -36.76
CA ASP A 104 -7.95 -3.89 -35.95
C ASP A 104 -7.36 -2.48 -36.13
N ASP A 105 -8.23 -1.56 -36.55
CA ASP A 105 -8.04 -0.18 -37.01
C ASP A 105 -7.51 0.80 -35.93
N TRP A 106 -6.94 0.27 -34.84
CA TRP A 106 -6.37 1.04 -33.74
C TRP A 106 -4.89 1.31 -33.96
N GLY A 107 -4.54 2.11 -34.96
CA GLY A 107 -3.38 3.04 -34.98
C GLY A 107 -1.96 2.59 -34.58
N TRP A 108 -1.72 1.34 -34.21
CA TRP A 108 -0.40 0.76 -33.96
C TRP A 108 -0.01 0.04 -35.24
N GLY A 109 0.99 0.57 -35.95
CA GLY A 109 1.45 0.01 -37.22
C GLY A 109 1.85 -1.47 -37.10
N PRO A 110 2.04 -2.16 -38.24
CA PRO A 110 2.40 -3.58 -38.24
C PRO A 110 3.65 -3.79 -37.37
N ALA A 111 3.52 -4.56 -36.30
CA ALA A 111 4.65 -4.93 -35.47
C ALA A 111 5.62 -5.75 -36.34
N GLU A 112 6.76 -5.16 -36.70
CA GLU A 112 7.86 -5.93 -37.26
C GLU A 112 8.42 -6.89 -36.19
N LYS A 113 9.15 -7.88 -36.69
CA LYS A 113 9.37 -9.23 -36.16
C LYS A 113 10.34 -9.27 -34.98
N ASP A 114 10.03 -8.58 -33.89
CA ASP A 114 10.88 -8.55 -32.71
C ASP A 114 10.63 -9.76 -31.81
N SER A 115 11.65 -10.58 -31.60
CA SER A 115 11.61 -11.72 -30.69
C SER A 115 11.47 -11.23 -29.26
N VAL A 116 10.34 -11.52 -28.61
CA VAL A 116 10.16 -11.30 -27.19
C VAL A 116 10.97 -12.36 -26.44
N VAL A 117 11.95 -11.92 -25.66
CA VAL A 117 12.80 -12.82 -24.86
C VAL A 117 12.50 -12.60 -23.39
N VAL A 118 11.95 -13.62 -22.73
CA VAL A 118 11.85 -13.64 -21.26
C VAL A 118 13.26 -13.75 -20.70
N ASN A 119 13.65 -12.76 -19.89
CA ASN A 119 14.99 -12.71 -19.31
C ASN A 119 15.00 -12.36 -17.81
N LYS A 120 13.82 -12.08 -17.24
CA LYS A 120 13.66 -11.65 -15.86
C LYS A 120 12.46 -12.35 -15.22
N VAL A 121 12.60 -12.67 -13.95
CA VAL A 121 11.51 -13.13 -13.10
C VAL A 121 11.49 -12.27 -11.85
N ARG A 122 10.30 -11.85 -11.44
CA ARG A 122 10.10 -11.17 -10.17
C ARG A 122 9.32 -12.08 -9.23
N PHE A 123 9.91 -12.37 -8.08
CA PHE A 123 9.27 -13.07 -6.98
C PHE A 123 8.72 -12.05 -6.01
N ARG A 124 7.44 -12.19 -5.63
CA ARG A 124 6.81 -11.33 -4.63
C ARG A 124 6.50 -12.12 -3.38
N TYR A 125 6.92 -11.59 -2.24
CA TYR A 125 6.70 -12.19 -0.94
C TYR A 125 5.88 -11.25 -0.06
N LEU A 126 5.00 -11.82 0.75
CA LEU A 126 4.54 -11.14 1.95
C LEU A 126 5.48 -11.47 3.10
N ALA A 127 6.18 -10.45 3.59
CA ALA A 127 7.03 -10.50 4.76
C ALA A 127 6.29 -9.95 5.97
N PHE A 128 6.27 -10.74 7.05
CA PHE A 128 5.59 -10.43 8.30
C PHE A 128 6.63 -9.99 9.32
N TYR A 129 6.42 -8.82 9.90
CA TYR A 129 7.36 -8.15 10.78
C TYR A 129 6.82 -8.05 12.20
N ASN A 130 7.70 -8.23 13.20
CA ASN A 130 7.36 -8.12 14.62
C ASN A 130 7.74 -6.74 15.20
N GLU A 131 7.56 -6.57 16.51
CA GLU A 131 7.90 -5.33 17.24
C GLU A 131 9.40 -4.94 17.14
N ASP A 132 10.29 -5.85 16.79
CA ASP A 132 11.72 -5.55 16.62
C ASP A 132 12.08 -5.15 15.17
N ASN A 133 11.08 -5.01 14.29
CA ASN A 133 11.24 -4.81 12.84
C ASN A 133 12.05 -5.91 12.15
N LEU A 134 12.07 -7.12 12.71
CA LEU A 134 12.67 -8.28 12.06
C LEU A 134 11.59 -9.05 11.30
N ALA A 135 11.86 -9.33 10.03
CA ALA A 135 11.05 -10.28 9.26
C ALA A 135 11.18 -11.65 9.94
N PHE A 136 10.08 -12.14 10.50
CA PHE A 136 10.05 -13.44 11.17
C PHE A 136 9.44 -14.52 10.27
N HIS A 137 8.74 -14.11 9.21
CA HIS A 137 8.06 -15.01 8.30
C HIS A 137 7.92 -14.39 6.91
N MET A 138 8.06 -15.20 5.85
CA MET A 138 7.86 -14.79 4.46
C MET A 138 7.01 -15.82 3.72
N ARG A 139 6.14 -15.34 2.83
CA ARG A 139 5.26 -16.17 1.99
C ARG A 139 5.34 -15.73 0.54
N LEU A 140 5.73 -16.62 -0.38
CA LEU A 140 5.63 -16.34 -1.80
C LEU A 140 4.15 -16.17 -2.18
N VAL A 141 3.81 -15.00 -2.70
CA VAL A 141 2.45 -14.66 -3.09
C VAL A 141 2.26 -14.47 -4.59
N ALA A 142 3.34 -14.21 -5.33
CA ALA A 142 3.25 -14.16 -6.78
C ALA A 142 4.60 -14.35 -7.48
N VAL A 143 4.52 -14.76 -8.75
CA VAL A 143 5.63 -14.76 -9.71
C VAL A 143 5.20 -13.94 -10.93
N THR A 144 5.99 -12.93 -11.28
CA THR A 144 5.80 -12.14 -12.51
C THR A 144 6.87 -12.50 -13.52
N VAL A 145 6.46 -12.79 -14.74
CA VAL A 145 7.37 -13.04 -15.86
C VAL A 145 7.58 -11.74 -16.61
N ILE A 146 8.84 -11.35 -16.79
CA ILE A 146 9.22 -10.08 -17.41
C ILE A 146 10.01 -10.38 -18.68
N ALA A 147 9.57 -9.76 -19.77
CA ALA A 147 10.21 -9.87 -21.06
C ALA A 147 10.92 -8.57 -21.45
N GLU A 148 11.97 -8.76 -22.22
CA GLU A 148 12.68 -7.68 -22.90
C GLU A 148 12.01 -7.40 -24.25
N LYS A 149 11.71 -6.14 -24.50
CA LYS A 149 11.27 -5.63 -25.80
C LYS A 149 12.33 -4.69 -26.34
N TRP A 150 12.78 -4.97 -27.55
CA TRP A 150 13.58 -4.04 -28.33
C TRP A 150 12.63 -3.14 -29.12
N SER A 151 12.89 -1.83 -29.12
CA SER A 151 12.21 -0.88 -30.00
C SER A 151 13.16 -0.41 -31.10
N GLU A 152 12.62 -0.02 -32.27
CA GLU A 152 13.40 0.49 -33.41
C GLU A 152 14.31 1.68 -33.03
N ASP A 153 13.92 2.45 -32.01
CA ASP A 153 14.69 3.58 -31.47
C ASP A 153 15.86 3.15 -30.55
N LEU A 154 16.21 1.86 -30.50
CA LEU A 154 17.30 1.27 -29.70
C LEU A 154 17.15 1.42 -28.18
N LEU A 155 15.99 1.85 -27.69
CA LEU A 155 15.69 1.81 -26.26
C LEU A 155 15.23 0.40 -25.90
N LYS A 156 16.08 -0.29 -25.14
CA LYS A 156 15.80 -1.57 -24.51
C LYS A 156 14.76 -1.33 -23.41
N GLY A 157 13.55 -1.83 -23.61
CA GLY A 157 12.46 -1.77 -22.64
C GLY A 157 12.22 -3.12 -21.98
N TYR A 158 11.70 -3.09 -20.76
CA TYR A 158 11.20 -4.27 -20.07
C TYR A 158 9.70 -4.12 -19.84
N TYR A 159 8.95 -5.18 -20.07
CA TYR A 159 7.53 -5.21 -19.77
C TYR A 159 7.18 -6.52 -19.07
N SER A 160 6.24 -6.44 -18.13
CA SER A 160 5.74 -7.63 -17.46
C SER A 160 4.72 -8.30 -18.38
N LEU A 161 4.91 -9.58 -18.70
CA LEU A 161 3.99 -10.32 -19.56
C LEU A 161 2.70 -10.64 -18.80
N PHE A 162 2.86 -11.24 -17.62
CA PHE A 162 1.77 -11.66 -16.76
C PHE A 162 2.27 -11.92 -15.35
N ILE A 163 1.32 -11.99 -14.42
CA ILE A 163 1.56 -12.45 -13.06
C ILE A 163 0.76 -13.71 -12.76
N VAL A 164 1.38 -14.66 -12.06
CA VAL A 164 0.69 -15.80 -11.45
C VAL A 164 0.66 -15.56 -9.96
N GLN A 165 -0.55 -15.42 -9.41
CA GLN A 165 -0.78 -15.27 -7.98
C GLN A 165 -0.85 -16.63 -7.28
N ASN A 166 -0.40 -16.70 -6.04
CA ASN A 166 -0.52 -17.89 -5.19
C ASN A 166 -1.89 -18.02 -4.53
N THR A 167 -2.96 -17.71 -5.26
CA THR A 167 -4.33 -17.78 -4.75
C THR A 167 -4.70 -19.24 -4.48
N ASN A 168 -5.23 -19.54 -3.29
CA ASN A 168 -5.55 -20.90 -2.85
C ASN A 168 -4.38 -21.90 -2.94
N ASN A 169 -3.13 -21.44 -2.76
CA ASN A 169 -1.90 -22.25 -2.83
C ASN A 169 -1.61 -22.91 -4.20
N GLN A 170 -2.30 -22.53 -5.29
CA GLN A 170 -2.13 -23.17 -6.60
C GLN A 170 -0.69 -23.04 -7.13
N LEU A 171 -0.10 -21.85 -7.02
CA LEU A 171 1.29 -21.63 -7.43
C LEU A 171 2.25 -22.45 -6.57
N GLN A 172 2.06 -22.48 -5.25
CA GLN A 172 2.88 -23.29 -4.36
C GLN A 172 2.81 -24.79 -4.70
N GLU A 173 1.61 -25.32 -4.92
CA GLU A 173 1.41 -26.72 -5.31
C GLU A 173 2.10 -27.02 -6.65
N PHE A 174 1.94 -26.14 -7.64
CA PHE A 174 2.62 -26.26 -8.92
C PHE A 174 4.15 -26.27 -8.76
N LEU A 175 4.72 -25.33 -8.01
CA LEU A 175 6.16 -25.25 -7.77
C LEU A 175 6.69 -26.46 -7.00
N THR A 176 5.87 -27.07 -6.14
CA THR A 176 6.23 -28.27 -5.37
C THR A 176 6.25 -29.52 -6.24
N GLN A 177 5.30 -29.64 -7.17
CA GLN A 177 5.15 -30.81 -8.06
C GLN A 177 6.17 -30.83 -9.20
N ASN A 178 6.71 -29.68 -9.57
CA ASN A 178 7.68 -29.55 -10.66
C ASN A 178 9.10 -29.40 -10.12
N THR A 179 10.05 -30.10 -10.75
CA THR A 179 11.45 -30.11 -10.33
C THR A 179 12.36 -29.49 -11.38
N SER A 180 13.47 -28.91 -10.93
CA SER A 180 14.50 -28.39 -11.85
C SER A 180 15.13 -29.50 -12.68
N SER A 181 15.34 -29.21 -13.97
CA SER A 181 16.12 -30.04 -14.89
C SER A 181 17.63 -29.78 -14.81
N HIS A 182 18.07 -28.77 -14.04
CA HIS A 182 19.49 -28.45 -13.90
C HIS A 182 20.24 -29.59 -13.19
N PRO A 183 21.42 -30.03 -13.69
CA PRO A 183 22.16 -31.17 -13.12
C PRO A 183 22.44 -31.05 -11.61
N ASP A 184 22.83 -29.85 -11.15
CA ASP A 184 23.14 -29.61 -9.74
C ASP A 184 21.91 -29.51 -8.82
N TYR A 185 20.72 -29.39 -9.39
CA TYR A 185 19.44 -29.22 -8.67
C TYR A 185 18.43 -30.32 -9.02
N THR A 186 18.89 -31.38 -9.68
CA THR A 186 18.05 -32.49 -10.14
C THR A 186 17.28 -33.07 -8.95
N SER A 187 15.97 -33.30 -9.15
CA SER A 187 15.02 -33.79 -8.12
C SER A 187 14.67 -32.81 -6.99
N ARG A 188 15.18 -31.56 -6.99
CA ARG A 188 14.65 -30.51 -6.11
C ARG A 188 13.44 -29.86 -6.76
N SER A 189 12.39 -29.65 -5.96
CA SER A 189 11.22 -28.92 -6.44
C SER A 189 11.57 -27.44 -6.68
N TYR A 190 10.88 -26.77 -7.59
CA TYR A 190 11.04 -25.33 -7.76
C TYR A 190 10.67 -24.57 -6.48
N TRP A 191 9.75 -25.10 -5.68
CA TRP A 191 9.41 -24.54 -4.37
C TRP A 191 10.62 -24.53 -3.42
N ASP A 192 11.32 -25.66 -3.29
CA ASP A 192 12.52 -25.77 -2.44
C ASP A 192 13.64 -24.84 -2.93
N ILE A 193 13.77 -24.69 -4.26
CA ILE A 193 14.76 -23.81 -4.86
C ILE A 193 14.45 -22.35 -4.55
N VAL A 194 13.20 -21.90 -4.76
CA VAL A 194 12.76 -20.52 -4.48
C VAL A 194 13.01 -20.16 -3.01
N HIS A 195 12.68 -21.06 -2.08
CA HIS A 195 12.93 -20.86 -0.64
C HIS A 195 14.42 -20.92 -0.25
N GLY A 196 15.25 -21.50 -1.11
CA GLY A 196 16.69 -21.60 -0.92
C GLY A 196 17.50 -20.47 -1.55
N ILE A 197 16.86 -19.53 -2.26
CA ILE A 197 17.56 -18.38 -2.86
C ILE A 197 18.11 -17.49 -1.75
N ASN A 198 19.42 -17.19 -1.81
CA ASN A 198 19.98 -16.16 -0.95
C ASN A 198 19.60 -14.78 -1.50
N LEU A 199 18.63 -14.14 -0.86
CA LEU A 199 18.11 -12.82 -1.24
C LEU A 199 18.91 -11.66 -0.63
N THR A 200 19.94 -11.92 0.18
CA THR A 200 20.65 -10.88 0.96
C THR A 200 21.31 -9.83 0.06
N ASP A 201 21.80 -10.23 -1.12
CA ASP A 201 22.50 -9.36 -2.07
C ASP A 201 21.60 -8.93 -3.25
N VAL A 202 20.32 -9.32 -3.25
CA VAL A 202 19.37 -9.00 -4.32
C VAL A 202 18.64 -7.72 -3.96
N PRO A 203 18.67 -6.67 -4.81
CA PRO A 203 17.89 -5.47 -4.57
C PRO A 203 16.41 -5.81 -4.38
N VAL A 204 15.85 -5.33 -3.27
CA VAL A 204 14.44 -5.55 -2.91
C VAL A 204 13.67 -4.25 -3.04
N LYS A 205 12.51 -4.32 -3.69
CA LYS A 205 11.51 -3.27 -3.60
C LYS A 205 10.49 -3.67 -2.54
N MET A 206 10.34 -2.83 -1.52
CA MET A 206 9.43 -3.11 -0.41
C MET A 206 8.29 -2.11 -0.42
N THR A 207 7.07 -2.61 -0.27
CA THR A 207 5.87 -1.79 -0.15
C THR A 207 5.03 -2.35 0.99
N PHE A 208 4.47 -1.52 1.86
CA PHE A 208 3.56 -2.03 2.86
C PHE A 208 2.28 -2.63 2.20
N THR A 209 1.69 -3.68 2.78
CA THR A 209 0.35 -4.21 2.38
C THR A 209 -0.70 -4.30 3.50
N SER A 210 -2.00 -4.35 3.16
CA SER A 210 -3.09 -4.64 4.12
C SER A 210 -2.99 -6.03 4.72
N PHE A 211 -3.51 -6.15 5.94
CA PHE A 211 -3.90 -7.44 6.51
C PHE A 211 -4.92 -8.14 5.63
N SER A 212 -6.01 -7.49 5.20
CA SER A 212 -7.02 -8.11 4.32
C SER A 212 -6.45 -8.67 3.01
N PHE A 213 -5.51 -7.97 2.36
CA PHE A 213 -4.80 -8.53 1.20
C PHE A 213 -3.95 -9.74 1.61
N ALA A 214 -3.23 -9.66 2.73
CA ALA A 214 -2.48 -10.80 3.24
C ALA A 214 -3.38 -12.00 3.59
N GLU A 215 -4.58 -11.80 4.15
CA GLU A 215 -5.59 -12.84 4.38
C GLU A 215 -6.00 -13.48 3.05
N LYS A 216 -6.33 -12.66 2.05
CA LYS A 216 -6.70 -13.13 0.70
C LYS A 216 -5.60 -13.99 0.08
N MET A 217 -4.34 -13.57 0.21
CA MET A 217 -3.20 -14.23 -0.44
C MET A 217 -2.66 -15.44 0.33
N THR A 218 -2.82 -15.49 1.65
CA THR A 218 -2.22 -16.54 2.50
C THR A 218 -3.24 -17.44 3.19
N GLY A 219 -4.51 -17.04 3.26
CA GLY A 219 -5.56 -17.71 4.03
C GLY A 219 -5.40 -17.60 5.55
N ILE A 220 -4.43 -16.83 6.05
CA ILE A 220 -4.23 -16.55 7.47
C ILE A 220 -5.24 -15.48 7.87
N GLU A 221 -6.10 -15.76 8.85
CA GLU A 221 -7.02 -14.76 9.42
C GLU A 221 -6.27 -13.89 10.43
N PHE A 222 -6.37 -12.57 10.29
CA PHE A 222 -5.89 -11.59 11.26
C PHE A 222 -7.08 -11.07 12.07
N LEU A 223 -6.85 -10.71 13.33
CA LEU A 223 -7.89 -10.04 14.11
C LEU A 223 -8.09 -8.64 13.54
N ASN A 224 -9.12 -8.51 12.71
CA ASN A 224 -9.50 -7.25 12.12
C ASN A 224 -9.94 -6.28 13.24
N ALA A 225 -9.33 -5.11 13.32
CA ALA A 225 -9.65 -4.12 14.33
C ALA A 225 -11.07 -3.54 14.19
N ALA A 226 -11.72 -3.79 13.05
CA ALA A 226 -13.00 -3.20 12.67
C ALA A 226 -14.23 -3.68 13.48
N ASP A 227 -14.12 -4.71 14.32
CA ASP A 227 -15.31 -5.44 14.84
C ASP A 227 -15.78 -5.06 16.26
N GLN A 228 -15.45 -3.87 16.76
CA GLN A 228 -16.05 -3.35 18.00
C GLN A 228 -16.83 -2.06 17.73
N ASP A 229 -18.06 -1.99 18.25
CA ASP A 229 -18.97 -0.82 18.25
C ASP A 229 -18.26 0.39 18.87
N SER A 230 -17.42 1.02 18.05
CA SER A 230 -16.42 2.01 18.43
C SER A 230 -16.80 3.36 17.85
N ARG A 231 -18.10 3.63 17.71
CA ARG A 231 -18.58 4.97 17.37
C ARG A 231 -18.16 5.98 18.44
N ILE A 232 -17.95 7.21 18.02
CA ILE A 232 -17.78 8.36 18.91
C ILE A 232 -19.18 8.87 19.21
N GLU A 233 -19.58 8.76 20.47
CA GLU A 233 -20.83 9.31 20.94
C GLU A 233 -20.65 10.80 21.28
N PHE A 234 -21.47 11.64 20.66
CA PHE A 234 -21.49 13.07 20.94
C PHE A 234 -22.50 13.38 22.06
N PRO A 235 -22.13 14.20 23.05
CA PRO A 235 -23.04 14.54 24.13
C PRO A 235 -24.17 15.44 23.63
N SER A 236 -25.39 15.18 24.07
CA SER A 236 -26.57 15.98 23.70
C SER A 236 -26.53 17.43 24.22
N SER A 237 -25.65 17.73 25.18
CA SER A 237 -25.41 19.08 25.69
C SER A 237 -24.00 19.21 26.28
N VAL A 238 -23.51 20.44 26.39
CA VAL A 238 -22.22 20.75 26.98
C VAL A 238 -22.37 21.76 28.11
N SER A 239 -21.55 21.61 29.14
CA SER A 239 -21.43 22.59 30.22
C SER A 239 -19.96 22.83 30.48
N LYS A 240 -19.54 24.09 30.33
CA LYS A 240 -18.14 24.51 30.51
C LYS A 240 -17.12 23.76 29.64
N ALA A 241 -17.54 23.28 28.48
CA ALA A 241 -16.64 22.71 27.50
C ALA A 241 -15.87 23.80 26.75
N LYS A 242 -14.75 23.42 26.15
CA LYS A 242 -13.97 24.24 25.24
C LYS A 242 -13.81 23.52 23.92
N LEU A 243 -13.88 24.26 22.83
CA LEU A 243 -13.30 23.82 21.57
C LEU A 243 -11.79 24.00 21.66
N ARG A 244 -11.06 22.99 21.21
CA ARG A 244 -9.60 22.98 21.12
C ARG A 244 -9.24 22.52 19.71
N ILE A 245 -8.32 23.23 19.07
CA ILE A 245 -7.75 22.81 17.78
C ILE A 245 -6.29 22.51 18.01
N LYS A 246 -5.88 21.33 17.58
CA LYS A 246 -4.50 20.86 17.58
C LYS A 246 -3.98 20.74 16.16
N VAL A 247 -2.67 20.85 16.00
CA VAL A 247 -1.97 20.46 14.78
C VAL A 247 -1.17 19.19 15.04
N LEU A 248 -1.31 18.25 14.11
CA LEU A 248 -0.54 17.03 13.98
C LEU A 248 0.32 17.14 12.72
N PRO A 249 1.62 17.42 12.83
CA PRO A 249 2.49 17.37 11.66
C PRO A 249 2.54 15.95 11.08
N THR A 250 2.47 15.81 9.75
CA THR A 250 2.60 14.51 9.07
C THR A 250 4.04 14.21 8.63
N LYS A 251 4.90 15.23 8.61
CA LYS A 251 6.34 15.11 8.37
C LYS A 251 7.11 15.42 9.66
N PRO A 252 8.20 14.71 9.97
CA PRO A 252 9.14 15.18 10.99
C PRO A 252 9.55 16.62 10.64
N ASN A 253 9.48 17.53 11.61
CA ASN A 253 10.17 18.79 11.52
C ASN A 253 11.66 18.46 11.56
N ASP A 254 12.34 18.24 10.43
CA ASP A 254 13.79 18.38 10.38
C ASP A 254 14.31 18.50 8.94
N THR A 255 15.10 19.56 8.77
CA THR A 255 16.09 19.86 7.73
C THR A 255 17.13 18.76 7.49
N GLU A 256 17.01 17.57 8.10
CA GLU A 256 17.95 16.45 7.95
C GLU A 256 17.69 15.59 6.70
N PHE A 257 16.52 15.69 6.06
CA PHE A 257 16.21 14.90 4.86
C PHE A 257 16.90 15.38 3.57
N MET A 258 17.47 16.58 3.56
CA MET A 258 18.10 17.15 2.36
C MET A 258 19.59 16.81 2.23
N ASP A 259 20.21 16.17 3.22
CA ASP A 259 21.67 15.89 3.21
C ASP A 259 22.06 14.52 2.62
N GLU A 260 21.12 13.63 2.33
CA GLU A 260 21.39 12.39 1.59
C GLU A 260 20.77 12.47 0.19
N GLY A 261 21.56 12.99 -0.75
CA GLY A 261 21.19 13.08 -2.15
C GLY A 261 20.87 11.72 -2.76
N VAL A 262 19.59 11.41 -2.89
CA VAL A 262 19.09 10.41 -3.82
C VAL A 262 18.92 11.08 -5.18
N PHE A 263 20.03 11.27 -5.89
CA PHE A 263 20.01 11.50 -7.32
C PHE A 263 20.13 10.14 -8.03
N HIS A 264 19.03 9.61 -8.53
CA HIS A 264 19.06 8.55 -9.54
C HIS A 264 18.57 9.11 -10.88
N ASN A 265 19.51 9.26 -11.82
CA ASN A 265 19.27 9.51 -13.23
C ASN A 265 18.93 8.17 -13.92
N ASP A 266 17.72 7.67 -13.73
CA ASP A 266 17.17 6.66 -14.64
C ASP A 266 15.81 7.17 -15.12
N GLU A 267 15.57 7.13 -16.41
CA GLU A 267 14.30 7.59 -17.02
C GLU A 267 13.11 6.72 -16.55
N ASP A 268 13.37 5.52 -16.02
CA ASP A 268 12.38 4.73 -15.27
C ASP A 268 12.00 5.41 -13.94
N ALA A 269 12.95 6.09 -13.27
CA ALA A 269 12.72 6.80 -12.01
C ALA A 269 11.75 7.99 -12.14
N ILE A 270 11.56 8.53 -13.36
CA ILE A 270 10.66 9.65 -13.62
C ILE A 270 9.21 9.17 -13.80
N MET A 271 8.97 7.91 -14.18
CA MET A 271 7.67 7.25 -13.95
C MET A 271 7.57 6.63 -12.54
N MET A 272 8.69 6.47 -11.83
CA MET A 272 8.73 6.12 -10.39
C MET A 272 8.46 7.31 -9.45
N THR A 273 7.56 8.22 -9.81
CA THR A 273 7.02 9.24 -8.88
C THR A 273 6.18 8.65 -7.73
N GLY A 274 6.07 7.31 -7.63
CA GLY A 274 5.58 6.62 -6.44
C GLY A 274 6.66 6.34 -5.37
N ILE A 275 7.95 6.47 -5.69
CA ILE A 275 9.05 6.26 -4.72
C ILE A 275 9.42 7.58 -4.04
N SER A 276 8.46 8.20 -3.35
CA SER A 276 8.78 9.13 -2.25
C SER A 276 8.32 8.61 -0.88
N GLU A 277 7.76 7.40 -0.84
CA GLU A 277 7.37 6.70 0.39
C GLU A 277 8.43 5.68 0.84
N SER A 278 9.71 5.98 0.58
CA SER A 278 10.80 5.49 1.43
C SER A 278 10.61 6.10 2.82
N PHE A 279 9.55 5.71 3.53
CA PHE A 279 9.42 6.00 4.94
C PHE A 279 10.64 5.37 5.58
N SER A 280 11.53 6.21 6.07
CA SER A 280 12.48 5.78 7.07
C SER A 280 11.65 5.21 8.21
N ILE A 281 11.52 3.89 8.24
CA ILE A 281 10.90 3.05 9.29
C ILE A 281 11.49 3.38 10.69
N PHE A 282 12.52 4.22 10.73
CA PHE A 282 13.31 4.63 11.90
C PHE A 282 13.05 6.05 12.41
N SER A 283 12.06 6.78 11.88
CA SER A 283 11.73 8.09 12.44
C SER A 283 11.16 7.91 13.86
N LYS A 284 11.79 8.52 14.87
CA LYS A 284 11.31 8.57 16.27
C LYS A 284 9.99 9.36 16.42
N ASN A 285 9.35 9.76 15.31
CA ASN A 285 8.10 10.51 15.33
C ASN A 285 6.92 9.52 15.37
N PRO A 286 6.16 9.47 16.47
CA PRO A 286 4.98 8.60 16.58
C PRO A 286 3.84 8.99 15.63
N ASN A 287 3.99 10.10 14.89
CA ASN A 287 3.03 10.63 13.91
C ASN A 287 3.51 10.46 12.46
N LEU A 288 4.31 9.40 12.17
CA LEU A 288 4.51 8.91 10.79
C LEU A 288 3.15 8.97 10.08
N PRO A 289 3.06 9.40 8.80
CA PRO A 289 1.75 9.67 8.25
C PRO A 289 0.91 8.42 8.39
N LEU A 290 -0.32 8.71 8.74
CA LEU A 290 -1.40 7.79 8.93
C LEU A 290 -1.65 7.12 7.58
N ILE A 291 -0.91 6.04 7.35
CA ILE A 291 -0.83 5.28 6.12
C ILE A 291 -1.86 4.14 6.30
N TYR A 292 -2.82 4.00 5.37
CA TYR A 292 -3.87 2.95 5.29
C TYR A 292 -3.72 2.07 4.06
N PRO A 293 -3.88 0.75 4.06
CA PRO A 293 -3.79 -0.07 2.83
C PRO A 293 -4.96 0.12 1.83
N GLY A 294 -4.76 0.84 0.73
CA GLY A 294 -5.69 1.02 -0.39
C GLY A 294 -6.02 -0.23 -1.23
N ASN A 295 -7.04 -0.08 -2.08
CA ASN A 295 -7.76 -1.15 -2.78
C ASN A 295 -6.95 -2.01 -3.77
N SER A 296 -5.71 -1.65 -4.12
CA SER A 296 -4.93 -2.44 -5.09
C SER A 296 -3.71 -3.16 -4.53
N ARG A 297 -3.14 -2.77 -3.36
CA ARG A 297 -2.08 -3.48 -2.60
C ARG A 297 -1.41 -2.62 -1.53
N CYS A 298 -1.18 -1.35 -1.88
CA CYS A 298 -0.32 -0.44 -1.13
C CYS A 298 -1.12 0.38 -0.14
N PHE A 299 -0.46 1.29 0.57
CA PHE A 299 -1.16 2.20 1.47
C PHE A 299 -1.47 3.58 0.85
N SER A 300 -2.69 4.09 1.06
CA SER A 300 -3.15 5.46 0.90
C SER A 300 -3.05 6.23 2.21
N SER A 301 -2.71 7.52 2.17
CA SER A 301 -2.71 8.34 3.38
C SER A 301 -4.14 8.65 3.86
N LEU A 302 -4.31 8.97 5.15
CA LEU A 302 -5.57 9.54 5.68
C LEU A 302 -6.04 10.76 4.87
N ALA A 303 -5.07 11.50 4.32
CA ALA A 303 -5.29 12.63 3.44
C ALA A 303 -6.02 12.19 2.16
N ASP A 304 -5.52 11.16 1.49
CA ASP A 304 -6.12 10.60 0.28
C ASP A 304 -7.50 10.02 0.56
N VAL A 305 -7.66 9.31 1.67
CA VAL A 305 -8.96 8.79 2.12
C VAL A 305 -9.99 9.92 2.22
N ILE A 306 -9.68 10.99 2.95
CA ILE A 306 -10.58 12.13 3.13
C ILE A 306 -10.84 12.81 1.78
N LEU A 307 -9.80 13.02 0.98
CA LEU A 307 -9.91 13.70 -0.31
C LEU A 307 -10.78 12.91 -1.30
N MET A 308 -10.46 11.63 -1.55
CA MET A 308 -11.20 10.77 -2.48
C MET A 308 -12.65 10.58 -2.03
N SER A 309 -12.87 10.33 -0.75
CA SER A 309 -14.23 10.22 -0.20
C SER A 309 -15.02 11.51 -0.35
N THR A 310 -14.35 12.66 -0.28
CA THR A 310 -15.03 13.92 -0.56
C THR A 310 -15.30 14.11 -2.06
N MET A 311 -14.41 13.66 -2.95
CA MET A 311 -14.64 13.67 -4.41
C MET A 311 -15.87 12.87 -4.79
N ASP A 312 -16.00 11.70 -4.18
CA ASP A 312 -17.10 10.77 -4.40
C ASP A 312 -18.37 11.17 -3.65
N GLU A 313 -18.34 12.32 -2.95
CA GLU A 313 -19.44 12.87 -2.13
C GLU A 313 -19.94 11.89 -1.05
N THR A 314 -19.08 10.98 -0.59
CA THR A 314 -19.40 10.00 0.47
C THR A 314 -19.28 10.61 1.87
N ILE A 315 -18.52 11.69 2.00
CA ILE A 315 -18.41 12.50 3.22
C ILE A 315 -18.63 13.98 2.94
N ASP A 316 -19.12 14.69 3.95
CA ASP A 316 -19.35 16.13 3.88
C ASP A 316 -18.12 16.91 4.30
N THR A 317 -17.89 18.06 3.65
CA THR A 317 -16.84 19.00 4.06
C THR A 317 -17.35 20.42 4.12
N TYR A 318 -16.76 21.18 5.04
CA TYR A 318 -17.14 22.54 5.35
C TYR A 318 -15.94 23.46 5.23
N LYS A 319 -16.20 24.71 4.89
CA LYS A 319 -15.16 25.73 4.83
C LYS A 319 -14.43 25.82 6.17
N TYR A 320 -13.11 25.95 6.08
CA TYR A 320 -12.28 26.19 7.25
C TYR A 320 -12.57 27.58 7.84
N ASP A 321 -13.16 27.61 9.03
CA ASP A 321 -13.36 28.80 9.86
C ASP A 321 -13.37 28.36 11.34
N THR A 322 -12.57 29.02 12.20
CA THR A 322 -12.44 28.67 13.63
C THR A 322 -13.53 29.31 14.51
N LEU A 323 -14.26 30.30 13.96
CA LEU A 323 -15.34 31.02 14.63
C LEU A 323 -16.72 30.60 14.11
N LYS A 324 -16.83 30.20 12.84
CA LYS A 324 -18.07 29.80 12.16
C LYS A 324 -17.99 28.37 11.65
N ILE A 325 -17.79 27.45 12.59
CA ILE A 325 -17.55 26.05 12.29
C ILE A 325 -18.82 25.42 11.72
N PHE A 326 -18.68 24.73 10.59
CA PHE A 326 -19.77 24.08 9.84
C PHE A 326 -20.87 25.01 9.28
N ASP A 327 -20.63 26.33 9.22
CA ASP A 327 -21.63 27.28 8.69
C ASP A 327 -21.80 27.18 7.15
N GLU A 328 -20.75 26.78 6.43
CA GLU A 328 -20.73 26.77 4.96
C GLU A 328 -20.19 25.43 4.44
N LYS A 329 -21.10 24.55 3.97
CA LYS A 329 -20.73 23.33 3.26
C LYS A 329 -20.10 23.70 1.91
N ILE A 330 -18.98 23.08 1.58
CA ILE A 330 -18.27 23.33 0.32
C ILE A 330 -18.46 22.15 -0.63
N SER A 331 -18.47 22.45 -1.92
CA SER A 331 -18.52 21.40 -2.95
C SER A 331 -17.14 20.80 -3.16
N SER A 332 -17.09 19.49 -3.39
CA SER A 332 -15.88 18.70 -3.66
C SER A 332 -14.97 19.34 -4.71
N LYS A 333 -15.54 19.95 -5.75
CA LYS A 333 -14.81 20.66 -6.82
C LYS A 333 -13.88 21.79 -6.34
N TYR A 334 -14.09 22.34 -5.15
CA TYR A 334 -13.28 23.43 -4.59
C TYR A 334 -12.14 22.95 -3.69
N LEU A 335 -12.10 21.66 -3.32
CA LEU A 335 -11.06 21.10 -2.43
C LEU A 335 -9.74 20.87 -3.17
N PHE A 336 -9.82 20.56 -4.46
CA PHE A 336 -8.69 20.21 -5.32
C PHE A 336 -8.13 21.42 -6.08
N GLN A 337 -8.87 22.53 -6.08
CA GLN A 337 -8.41 23.78 -6.67
C GLN A 337 -7.56 24.55 -5.65
N GLY A 338 -6.36 24.02 -5.38
CA GLY A 338 -5.26 24.82 -4.85
C GLY A 338 -4.70 25.65 -5.99
N VAL A 339 -4.86 26.97 -5.94
CA VAL A 339 -4.11 27.88 -6.82
C VAL A 339 -2.96 28.41 -5.99
N ASP A 340 -1.78 27.80 -6.15
CA ASP A 340 -0.56 28.50 -5.72
C ASP A 340 -0.04 29.32 -6.90
N THR A 341 0.60 30.43 -6.59
CA THR A 341 1.23 31.29 -7.58
C THR A 341 2.72 31.25 -7.32
N ILE A 342 3.48 30.56 -8.18
CA ILE A 342 4.94 30.67 -8.08
C ILE A 342 5.34 32.08 -8.50
N LYS A 343 5.84 32.84 -7.53
CA LYS A 343 6.38 34.19 -7.69
C LYS A 343 7.89 34.14 -7.88
N ASN A 344 8.47 35.20 -8.43
CA ASN A 344 9.92 35.35 -8.57
C ASN A 344 10.61 34.22 -9.35
N ARG A 345 9.93 33.66 -10.36
CA ARG A 345 10.58 32.75 -11.31
C ARG A 345 11.43 33.55 -12.28
N PHE A 346 12.56 32.98 -12.70
CA PHE A 346 13.41 33.56 -13.73
C PHE A 346 13.66 32.53 -14.83
N ASP A 347 13.74 32.96 -16.08
CA ASP A 347 14.17 32.10 -17.18
C ASP A 347 15.69 31.80 -17.10
N LEU A 348 16.19 30.94 -18.00
CA LEU A 348 17.62 30.58 -18.07
C LEU A 348 18.55 31.78 -18.36
N PHE A 349 17.99 32.94 -18.67
CA PHE A 349 18.71 34.20 -18.95
C PHE A 349 18.53 35.24 -17.84
N GLY A 350 17.85 34.90 -16.75
CA GLY A 350 17.63 35.78 -15.60
C GLY A 350 16.49 36.78 -15.77
N ASN A 351 15.61 36.63 -16.78
CA ASN A 351 14.42 37.46 -16.91
C ASN A 351 13.31 36.95 -16.00
N MET A 352 12.65 37.85 -15.28
CA MET A 352 11.53 37.49 -14.41
C MET A 352 10.36 36.98 -15.24
N LEU A 353 9.98 35.72 -15.01
CA LEU A 353 8.81 35.09 -15.59
C LEU A 353 7.55 35.56 -14.85
N PRO A 354 6.40 35.64 -15.54
CA PRO A 354 5.15 36.00 -14.91
C PRO A 354 4.79 35.00 -13.81
N ASP A 355 4.16 35.54 -12.76
CA ASP A 355 3.46 34.79 -11.73
C ASP A 355 2.63 33.69 -12.38
N THR A 356 2.96 32.44 -12.05
CA THR A 356 2.35 31.27 -12.70
C THR A 356 1.45 30.58 -11.68
N ALA A 357 0.15 30.62 -11.95
CA ALA A 357 -0.81 29.81 -11.22
C ALA A 357 -0.55 28.33 -11.53
N ILE A 358 -0.22 27.55 -10.51
CA ILE A 358 -0.10 26.10 -10.63
C ILE A 358 -1.31 25.48 -9.96
N TYR A 359 -1.97 24.62 -10.71
CA TYR A 359 -2.97 23.70 -10.23
C TYR A 359 -2.26 22.39 -9.92
N PHE A 360 -2.22 22.00 -8.65
CA PHE A 360 -1.61 20.74 -8.23
C PHE A 360 -2.40 20.11 -7.08
N ILE A 361 -2.28 18.80 -6.96
CA ILE A 361 -2.70 18.07 -5.78
C ILE A 361 -1.68 18.42 -4.69
N GLN A 362 -2.10 19.22 -3.71
CA GLN A 362 -1.22 19.76 -2.68
C GLN A 362 -0.81 18.69 -1.68
N ASP A 363 0.50 18.52 -1.48
CA ASP A 363 1.08 17.67 -0.43
C ASP A 363 0.53 18.07 0.95
N ILE A 364 -0.21 17.16 1.58
CA ILE A 364 -0.73 17.37 2.93
C ILE A 364 0.38 17.09 3.94
N SER A 365 0.83 18.16 4.60
CA SER A 365 1.98 18.15 5.52
C SER A 365 1.59 18.22 7.01
N ALA A 366 0.30 18.39 7.30
CA ALA A 366 -0.25 18.37 8.65
C ALA A 366 -1.76 18.08 8.65
N PHE A 367 -2.27 17.60 9.78
CA PHE A 367 -3.70 17.56 10.07
C PHE A 367 -4.02 18.45 11.25
N MET A 368 -5.08 19.24 11.13
CA MET A 368 -5.71 19.86 12.28
C MET A 368 -6.80 18.94 12.81
N VAL A 369 -6.83 18.77 14.13
CA VAL A 369 -7.92 18.06 14.80
C VAL A 369 -8.64 19.02 15.73
N MET A 370 -9.94 19.12 15.54
CA MET A 370 -10.83 19.85 16.43
C MET A 370 -11.38 18.89 17.47
N GLU A 371 -11.28 19.26 18.74
CA GLU A 371 -11.72 18.47 19.88
C GLU A 371 -12.67 19.28 20.77
N LEU A 372 -13.66 18.60 21.33
CA LEU A 372 -14.47 19.08 22.44
C LEU A 372 -13.79 18.64 23.74
N VAL A 373 -13.40 19.59 24.58
CA VAL A 373 -12.66 19.30 25.82
C VAL A 373 -13.43 19.74 27.05
N PHE A 374 -13.50 18.87 28.05
CA PHE A 374 -14.19 19.08 29.33
C PHE A 374 -13.22 19.47 30.47
N GLU A 375 -13.75 19.81 31.66
CA GLU A 375 -12.95 20.24 32.82
C GLU A 375 -12.01 19.15 33.35
N ASP A 376 -12.30 17.88 33.08
CA ASP A 376 -11.50 16.69 33.43
C ASP A 376 -10.47 16.31 32.35
N ASP A 377 -10.26 17.20 31.36
CA ASP A 377 -9.42 16.97 30.17
C ASP A 377 -9.86 15.77 29.31
N ALA A 378 -11.07 15.23 29.51
CA ALA A 378 -11.69 14.35 28.53
C ALA A 378 -11.87 15.12 27.23
N ALA A 379 -11.36 14.58 26.12
CA ALA A 379 -11.42 15.20 24.81
C ALA A 379 -12.10 14.26 23.80
N ILE A 380 -13.02 14.82 23.02
CA ILE A 380 -13.77 14.10 21.99
C ILE A 380 -13.43 14.75 20.64
N PRO A 381 -12.82 14.03 19.68
CA PRO A 381 -12.55 14.59 18.36
C PRO A 381 -13.88 14.84 17.62
N ILE A 382 -13.99 16.03 17.03
CA ILE A 382 -15.20 16.54 16.35
C ILE A 382 -14.98 16.61 14.85
N ALA A 383 -13.81 17.08 14.41
CA ALA A 383 -13.51 17.29 13.01
C ALA A 383 -12.02 17.16 12.74
N ILE A 384 -11.68 16.83 11.51
CA ILE A 384 -10.32 16.85 10.98
C ILE A 384 -10.24 17.81 9.78
N ALA A 385 -9.11 18.48 9.63
CA ALA A 385 -8.82 19.33 8.48
C ALA A 385 -7.42 19.03 7.92
N PRO A 386 -7.29 18.61 6.64
CA PRO A 386 -6.00 18.51 5.99
C PRO A 386 -5.39 19.92 5.81
N GLY A 387 -4.12 20.04 6.17
CA GLY A 387 -3.38 21.29 6.22
C GLY A 387 -2.03 21.24 5.52
N ILE A 388 -1.61 22.40 5.01
CA ILE A 388 -0.34 22.58 4.32
C ILE A 388 0.55 23.51 5.15
N GLN A 389 1.82 23.16 5.24
CA GLN A 389 2.89 23.97 5.82
C GLN A 389 3.06 25.22 4.96
N THR A 390 3.16 26.36 5.62
CA THR A 390 3.56 27.60 4.96
C THR A 390 5.02 27.87 5.21
N TYR A 391 5.69 28.34 4.18
CA TYR A 391 7.10 28.69 4.23
C TYR A 391 7.27 30.21 4.24
N ASN A 392 8.27 30.71 4.96
CA ASN A 392 8.64 32.12 4.90
C ASN A 392 9.38 32.43 3.58
N ALA A 393 9.74 33.70 3.37
CA ALA A 393 10.47 34.12 2.17
C ALA A 393 11.87 33.49 2.01
N LEU A 394 12.39 32.83 3.06
CA LEU A 394 13.68 32.12 3.06
C LEU A 394 13.51 30.61 2.81
N GLY A 395 12.27 30.13 2.61
CA GLY A 395 11.98 28.71 2.42
C GLY A 395 11.91 27.90 3.72
N GLU A 396 11.93 28.55 4.90
CA GLU A 396 11.81 27.88 6.20
C GLU A 396 10.34 27.73 6.59
N ILE A 397 9.99 26.67 7.32
CA ILE A 397 8.63 26.46 7.84
C ILE A 397 8.26 27.65 8.75
N SER A 398 7.29 28.43 8.31
CA SER A 398 6.76 29.62 8.99
C SER A 398 5.50 29.35 9.80
N GLY A 399 4.89 28.18 9.59
CA GLY A 399 3.68 27.73 10.26
C GLY A 399 2.91 26.73 9.41
N TYR A 400 1.65 26.52 9.77
CA TYR A 400 0.69 25.76 8.97
C TYR A 400 -0.36 26.76 8.50
N GLY A 401 -0.40 27.07 7.21
CA GLY A 401 -1.07 28.29 6.76
C GLY A 401 -2.21 28.11 5.78
N TYR A 402 -2.49 26.88 5.30
CA TYR A 402 -3.70 26.62 4.52
C TYR A 402 -4.34 25.30 4.92
N PHE A 403 -5.40 25.41 5.72
CA PHE A 403 -6.30 24.29 6.03
C PHE A 403 -7.49 24.39 5.08
N LYS A 404 -7.73 23.31 4.34
CA LYS A 404 -8.68 23.37 3.22
C LYS A 404 -10.12 23.40 3.71
N CYS A 405 -10.46 22.48 4.61
CA CYS A 405 -11.83 22.25 5.02
C CYS A 405 -11.90 21.52 6.35
N TRP A 406 -12.98 21.72 7.09
CA TRP A 406 -13.37 20.83 8.17
C TRP A 406 -14.17 19.66 7.62
N THR A 407 -13.71 18.45 7.90
CA THR A 407 -14.45 17.21 7.69
C THR A 407 -14.96 16.75 9.06
N PRO A 408 -16.28 16.77 9.33
CA PRO A 408 -16.85 16.36 10.61
C PRO A 408 -16.69 14.85 10.81
N LEU A 409 -16.38 14.41 12.03
CA LEU A 409 -16.42 13.01 12.45
C LEU A 409 -17.86 12.55 12.67
N ASN A 410 -18.74 12.75 11.70
CA ASN A 410 -20.11 12.23 11.72
C ASN A 410 -20.13 10.72 11.41
N GLU A 411 -21.32 10.09 11.40
CA GLU A 411 -21.46 8.64 11.16
C GLU A 411 -20.77 8.18 9.87
N ALA A 412 -20.86 8.97 8.79
CA ALA A 412 -20.24 8.64 7.51
C ALA A 412 -18.71 8.60 7.60
N LEU A 413 -18.07 9.64 8.16
CA LEU A 413 -16.61 9.63 8.36
C LEU A 413 -16.19 8.60 9.39
N GLN A 414 -16.94 8.40 10.48
CA GLN A 414 -16.61 7.38 11.48
C GLN A 414 -16.61 5.98 10.88
N LYS A 415 -17.65 5.64 10.09
CA LYS A 415 -17.73 4.35 9.40
C LYS A 415 -16.55 4.19 8.44
N LEU A 416 -16.27 5.21 7.64
CA LEU A 416 -15.13 5.23 6.73
C LEU A 416 -13.81 4.98 7.49
N LEU A 417 -13.56 5.68 8.59
CA LEU A 417 -12.34 5.52 9.39
C LEU A 417 -12.27 4.18 10.15
N ALA A 418 -13.41 3.55 10.44
CA ALA A 418 -13.47 2.23 11.06
C ALA A 418 -13.14 1.10 10.07
N GLU A 419 -13.42 1.31 8.78
CA GLU A 419 -13.09 0.38 7.69
C GLU A 419 -11.58 0.38 7.36
N TYR A 420 -10.83 1.34 7.91
CA TYR A 420 -9.44 1.60 7.54
C TYR A 420 -8.48 1.34 8.69
N GLU A 421 -7.65 0.31 8.53
CA GLU A 421 -6.56 -0.03 9.43
C GLU A 421 -5.38 0.93 9.28
N ILE A 422 -4.65 1.15 10.37
CA ILE A 422 -3.46 1.99 10.38
C ILE A 422 -2.24 1.14 10.62
N PHE A 423 -1.13 1.57 10.04
CA PHE A 423 0.17 1.10 10.47
C PHE A 423 0.78 2.06 11.50
N MET A 424 1.09 1.53 12.69
CA MET A 424 1.92 2.19 13.68
C MET A 424 3.01 1.23 14.15
N PRO A 425 4.30 1.58 14.02
CA PRO A 425 5.37 0.76 14.56
C PRO A 425 5.14 0.48 16.06
N ASN A 426 5.26 -0.78 16.46
CA ASN A 426 5.11 -1.25 17.85
C ASN A 426 3.70 -1.06 18.44
N LYS A 427 2.66 -1.06 17.60
CA LYS A 427 1.27 -1.09 18.04
C LYS A 427 0.53 -2.24 17.38
N PRO A 428 -0.47 -2.83 18.07
CA PRO A 428 -1.37 -3.77 17.43
C PRO A 428 -2.13 -3.09 16.29
N PRO A 429 -2.62 -3.86 15.30
CA PRO A 429 -3.53 -3.35 14.29
C PRO A 429 -4.68 -2.58 14.95
N MET A 430 -4.95 -1.37 14.46
CA MET A 430 -6.09 -0.56 14.92
C MET A 430 -6.68 0.20 13.75
N SER A 431 -7.94 0.56 13.83
CA SER A 431 -8.57 1.43 12.84
C SER A 431 -8.14 2.89 13.00
N PHE A 432 -8.32 3.73 11.97
CA PHE A 432 -8.16 5.17 12.15
C PHE A 432 -9.09 5.67 13.25
N LEU A 433 -10.32 5.18 13.32
CA LEU A 433 -11.28 5.60 14.35
C LEU A 433 -10.75 5.31 15.77
N GLU A 434 -10.16 4.14 15.99
CA GLU A 434 -9.51 3.80 17.26
C GLU A 434 -8.28 4.67 17.52
N TYR A 435 -7.48 4.97 16.50
CA TYR A 435 -6.37 5.90 16.61
C TYR A 435 -6.82 7.31 17.01
N PHE A 436 -7.91 7.83 16.43
CA PHE A 436 -8.52 9.10 16.82
C PHE A 436 -8.94 9.09 18.30
N LYS A 437 -9.40 7.94 18.82
CA LYS A 437 -9.77 7.77 20.23
C LYS A 437 -8.57 7.65 21.16
N GLN A 438 -7.46 7.09 20.72
CA GLN A 438 -6.34 6.69 21.58
C GLN A 438 -5.11 7.60 21.50
N THR A 439 -4.80 8.21 20.35
CA THR A 439 -3.41 8.64 20.05
C THR A 439 -3.26 10.13 19.70
N ILE A 440 -4.30 10.82 19.28
CA ILE A 440 -4.23 12.25 18.85
C ILE A 440 -3.97 13.25 19.99
N TYR A 441 -3.78 12.76 21.21
CA TYR A 441 -3.56 13.59 22.39
C TYR A 441 -2.22 14.34 22.44
N GLN A 442 -1.29 14.11 21.51
CA GLN A 442 0.08 14.68 21.55
C GLN A 442 0.34 15.86 20.59
N GLY A 443 -0.65 16.29 19.81
CA GLY A 443 -0.51 17.45 18.91
C GLY A 443 -0.35 18.80 19.63
N GLU A 444 0.29 19.77 18.96
CA GLU A 444 0.43 21.13 19.48
C GLU A 444 -0.93 21.85 19.48
N ILE A 445 -1.32 22.43 20.62
CA ILE A 445 -2.55 23.23 20.73
C ILE A 445 -2.28 24.62 20.14
N ILE A 446 -2.99 24.94 19.06
CA ILE A 446 -2.85 26.23 18.37
C ILE A 446 -4.05 27.16 18.60
N HIS A 447 -5.19 26.61 19.01
CA HIS A 447 -6.38 27.40 19.33
C HIS A 447 -7.20 26.73 20.42
N SER A 448 -7.76 27.52 21.33
CA SER A 448 -8.78 27.05 22.26
C SER A 448 -9.72 28.17 22.67
N ARG A 449 -11.01 27.88 22.73
CA ARG A 449 -12.04 28.81 23.19
C ARG A 449 -13.20 28.11 23.90
N PRO A 450 -13.90 28.77 24.83
CA PRO A 450 -15.16 28.27 25.35
C PRO A 450 -16.19 28.06 24.22
N ILE A 451 -17.07 27.08 24.41
CA ILE A 451 -18.25 26.85 23.58
C ILE A 451 -19.50 26.87 24.46
N ASP A 452 -20.58 27.47 23.96
CA ASP A 452 -21.88 27.45 24.62
C ASP A 452 -22.82 26.38 24.02
N ASN A 453 -23.91 26.10 24.72
CA ASN A 453 -24.87 25.09 24.26
C ASN A 453 -25.53 25.42 22.92
N ASN A 454 -25.79 26.69 22.62
CA ASN A 454 -26.47 27.05 21.38
C ASN A 454 -25.56 26.83 20.17
N GLU A 455 -24.28 27.17 20.31
CA GLU A 455 -23.26 26.84 19.31
C GLU A 455 -23.10 25.33 19.16
N TRP A 456 -22.99 24.60 20.27
CA TRP A 456 -22.89 23.13 20.24
C TRP A 456 -24.08 22.47 19.56
N GLN A 457 -25.32 22.90 19.83
CA GLN A 457 -26.50 22.36 19.16
C GLN A 457 -26.52 22.58 17.64
N LYS A 458 -25.81 23.59 17.13
CA LYS A 458 -25.66 23.76 15.67
C LYS A 458 -24.66 22.77 15.12
N MET A 459 -23.54 22.56 15.81
CA MET A 459 -22.50 21.61 15.40
C MET A 459 -23.01 20.17 15.48
N LEU A 460 -23.78 19.84 16.53
CA LEU A 460 -24.34 18.50 16.75
C LEU A 460 -25.22 18.04 15.58
N LYS A 461 -25.97 18.95 14.94
CA LYS A 461 -26.78 18.65 13.74
C LYS A 461 -25.98 18.22 12.50
N VAL A 462 -24.68 18.47 12.50
CA VAL A 462 -23.76 18.07 11.42
C VAL A 462 -23.04 16.77 11.78
N LEU A 463 -22.94 16.48 13.09
CA LEU A 463 -22.25 15.31 13.64
C LEU A 463 -23.17 14.10 13.79
N GLU A 464 -24.46 14.33 14.03
CA GLU A 464 -25.58 13.36 13.92
C GLU A 464 -26.10 13.31 12.48
#